data_AF-W5SYM9-F1
#
_entry.id   AF-W5SYM9-F1
#
_cell.length_a   1.000
_cell.length_b   1.000
_cell.length_c   1.000
_cell.angle_alpha   90.00
_cell.angle_beta   90.00
_cell.angle_gamma   90.00
#
_symmetry.space_group_name_H-M   'P 1'
#
loop_
_entity.id
_entity.type
_entity.pdbx_description
1 polymer ?
#
loop_
_entity_poly.entity_id
_entity_poly.type
_entity_poly.pdbx_seq_one_letter_code
_entity_poly.pdbx_strand_id
1 'polypeptide(L)'
;MGKVIFKREIVKEMLSNSDDFEDILFNRKDDDGDIMFENLNKQGFTVSNAKWCLDLFLGFCKEDYEEAFECGITKINKKSLFVNKSFKLSMFLDRMLYFFNEVLSLGFSIEIA
;
A
#
# COMPACT_ATOMS: atom_id res chain seq x y z
N MET A 1 -17.19 -18.59 -5.10
CA MET A 1 -16.63 -18.26 -6.41
C MET A 1 -15.62 -17.14 -6.21
N GLY A 2 -14.36 -17.33 -6.62
CA GLY A 2 -13.33 -16.29 -6.47
C GLY A 2 -13.48 -15.20 -7.54
N LYS A 3 -13.09 -13.97 -7.23
CA LYS A 3 -13.04 -12.83 -8.15
C LYS A 3 -11.59 -12.55 -8.54
N VAL A 4 -11.36 -12.03 -9.74
CA VAL A 4 -10.06 -11.50 -10.15
C VAL A 4 -10.12 -9.99 -10.10
N ILE A 5 -9.14 -9.37 -9.45
CA ILE A 5 -8.93 -7.91 -9.40
C ILE A 5 -7.62 -7.60 -10.11
N PHE A 6 -7.62 -6.62 -11.01
CA PHE A 6 -6.38 -6.20 -11.66
C PHE A 6 -5.65 -5.19 -10.79
N LYS A 7 -4.32 -5.29 -10.70
CA LYS A 7 -3.51 -4.32 -9.94
C LYS A 7 -3.73 -2.88 -10.40
N ARG A 8 -4.00 -2.67 -11.70
CA ARG A 8 -4.34 -1.34 -12.24
C ARG A 8 -5.60 -0.72 -11.64
N GLU A 9 -6.57 -1.55 -11.24
CA GLU A 9 -7.81 -1.09 -10.61
C GLU A 9 -7.53 -0.61 -9.20
N ILE A 10 -6.70 -1.37 -8.46
CA ILE A 10 -6.23 -0.98 -7.13
C ILE A 10 -5.44 0.32 -7.20
N VAL A 11 -4.46 0.41 -8.11
CA VAL A 11 -3.67 1.65 -8.30
C VAL A 11 -4.57 2.84 -8.65
N LYS A 12 -5.60 2.65 -9.47
CA LYS A 12 -6.56 3.72 -9.78
C LYS A 12 -7.30 4.18 -8.52
N GLU A 13 -7.71 3.25 -7.68
CA GLU A 13 -8.40 3.58 -6.42
C GLU A 13 -7.46 4.28 -5.44
N MET A 14 -6.20 3.85 -5.34
CA MET A 14 -5.19 4.52 -4.52
C MET A 14 -5.00 5.98 -4.95
N LEU A 15 -4.98 6.25 -6.25
CA LEU A 15 -4.87 7.62 -6.78
C LEU A 15 -6.12 8.46 -6.51
N SER A 16 -7.31 7.84 -6.45
CA SER A 16 -8.54 8.54 -6.06
C SER A 16 -8.57 8.89 -4.57
N ASN A 17 -7.80 8.18 -3.74
CA ASN A 17 -7.66 8.40 -2.31
C ASN A 17 -6.23 8.88 -1.97
N SER A 18 -5.61 9.66 -2.86
CA SER A 18 -4.20 10.06 -2.73
C SER A 18 -3.90 10.74 -1.40
N ASP A 19 -4.82 11.57 -0.92
CA ASP A 19 -4.64 12.38 0.30
C ASP A 19 -4.30 11.50 1.51
N ASP A 20 -4.98 10.36 1.68
CA ASP A 20 -4.71 9.43 2.78
C ASP A 20 -3.29 8.82 2.68
N PHE A 21 -2.84 8.52 1.46
CA PHE A 21 -1.50 8.00 1.22
C PHE A 21 -0.43 9.07 1.42
N GLU A 22 -0.67 10.30 0.98
CA GLU A 22 0.23 11.43 1.17
C GLU A 22 0.38 11.78 2.65
N ASP A 23 -0.71 11.73 3.43
CA ASP A 23 -0.66 11.98 4.86
C ASP A 23 0.20 10.97 5.62
N ILE A 24 0.08 9.68 5.29
CA ILE A 24 0.86 8.62 5.96
C ILE A 24 2.30 8.58 5.46
N LEU A 25 2.52 8.73 4.15
CA LEU A 25 3.83 8.55 3.54
C LEU A 25 4.67 9.83 3.56
N PHE A 26 4.08 11.01 3.35
CA PHE A 26 4.84 12.22 3.03
C PHE A 26 4.75 13.31 4.10
N ASN A 27 3.76 13.27 4.99
CA ASN A 27 3.65 14.23 6.10
C ASN A 27 4.31 13.73 7.38
N ARG A 28 5.01 12.58 7.31
CA ARG A 28 5.73 12.01 8.44
C ARG A 28 7.02 12.77 8.71
N LYS A 29 7.21 13.10 9.99
CA LYS A 29 8.39 13.81 10.48
C LYS A 29 9.31 12.87 11.25
N ASP A 30 10.60 13.10 11.15
CA ASP A 30 11.60 12.50 12.03
C ASP A 30 11.60 13.16 13.41
N ASP A 31 12.51 12.70 14.28
CA ASP A 31 12.64 13.20 15.66
C ASP A 31 13.04 14.68 15.71
N ASP A 32 13.67 15.20 14.66
CA ASP A 32 14.05 16.60 14.49
C ASP A 32 12.91 17.45 13.90
N GLY A 33 11.80 16.82 13.50
CA GLY A 33 10.62 17.46 12.95
C GLY A 33 10.67 17.68 11.43
N ASP A 34 11.69 17.13 10.77
CA ASP A 34 11.90 17.22 9.33
C ASP A 34 11.13 16.14 8.58
N ILE A 35 10.63 16.48 7.38
CA ILE A 35 9.86 15.53 6.58
C ILE A 35 10.77 14.41 6.07
N MET A 36 10.48 13.17 6.50
CA MET A 36 11.31 12.00 6.16
C MET A 36 11.44 11.75 4.65
N PHE A 37 10.42 12.12 3.87
CA PHE A 37 10.37 11.89 2.43
C PHE A 37 10.11 13.19 1.64
N GLU A 38 10.92 14.22 1.88
CA GLU A 38 10.76 15.55 1.29
C GLU A 38 10.67 15.53 -0.26
N ASN A 39 11.44 14.66 -0.91
CA ASN A 39 11.42 14.51 -2.37
C ASN A 39 10.12 13.90 -2.89
N LEU A 40 9.50 12.98 -2.15
CA LEU A 40 8.20 12.41 -2.51
C LEU A 40 7.07 13.39 -2.23
N ASN A 41 7.15 14.13 -1.12
CA ASN A 41 6.21 15.20 -0.79
C ASN A 41 6.09 16.21 -1.96
N LYS A 42 7.21 16.62 -2.55
CA LYS A 42 7.23 17.55 -3.71
C LYS A 42 6.63 16.98 -5.00
N GLN A 43 6.65 15.67 -5.19
CA GLN A 43 6.16 15.01 -6.40
C GLN A 43 4.67 14.63 -6.31
N GLY A 44 4.12 14.59 -5.10
CA GLY A 44 2.79 14.05 -4.83
C GLY A 44 2.70 12.54 -5.05
N PHE A 45 1.53 11.98 -4.80
CA PHE A 45 1.30 10.54 -4.90
C PHE A 45 1.08 10.11 -6.34
N THR A 46 2.19 9.83 -7.02
CA THR A 46 2.18 9.45 -8.43
C THR A 46 1.74 7.99 -8.66
N VAL A 47 1.40 7.67 -9.92
CA VAL A 47 1.14 6.28 -10.36
C VAL A 47 2.31 5.35 -10.04
N SER A 48 3.55 5.84 -10.13
CA SER A 48 4.74 5.05 -9.82
C SER A 48 4.83 4.74 -8.33
N ASN A 49 4.59 5.74 -7.48
CA ASN A 49 4.55 5.58 -6.02
C ASN A 49 3.45 4.60 -5.62
N ALA A 50 2.25 4.75 -6.17
CA ALA A 50 1.13 3.85 -5.91
C ALA A 50 1.43 2.39 -6.31
N LYS A 51 2.09 2.16 -7.45
CA LYS A 51 2.53 0.81 -7.86
C LYS A 51 3.55 0.23 -6.90
N TRP A 52 4.54 1.04 -6.50
CA TRP A 52 5.57 0.62 -5.56
C TRP A 52 4.96 0.27 -4.21
N CYS A 53 4.08 1.12 -3.65
CA CYS A 53 3.35 0.84 -2.42
C CYS A 53 2.57 -0.47 -2.49
N LEU A 54 1.83 -0.67 -3.59
CA LEU A 54 1.09 -1.91 -3.82
C LEU A 54 2.02 -3.13 -3.90
N ASP A 55 3.16 -3.03 -4.58
CA ASP A 55 4.09 -4.14 -4.71
C ASP A 55 4.79 -4.49 -3.38
N LEU A 56 5.10 -3.48 -2.55
CA LEU A 56 5.63 -3.67 -1.19
C LEU A 56 4.63 -4.39 -0.29
N PHE A 57 3.38 -3.89 -0.23
CA PHE A 57 2.34 -4.50 0.58
C PHE A 57 2.01 -5.92 0.12
N LEU A 58 1.92 -6.16 -1.19
CA LEU A 58 1.73 -7.52 -1.70
C LEU A 58 2.95 -8.42 -1.51
N GLY A 59 4.15 -7.86 -1.37
CA GLY A 59 5.34 -8.57 -0.93
C GLY A 59 5.14 -9.10 0.49
N PHE A 60 4.74 -8.22 1.41
CA PHE A 60 4.39 -8.58 2.78
C PHE A 60 3.31 -9.67 2.84
N CYS A 61 2.18 -9.51 2.12
CA CYS A 61 1.13 -10.54 2.07
C CYS A 61 1.59 -11.89 1.47
N LYS A 62 2.69 -11.95 0.72
CA LYS A 62 3.21 -13.26 0.27
C LYS A 62 3.93 -14.01 1.37
N GLU A 63 4.55 -13.27 2.29
CA GLU A 63 5.32 -13.80 3.41
C GLU A 63 4.41 -14.06 4.62
N ASP A 64 3.41 -13.21 4.83
CA ASP A 64 2.40 -13.32 5.89
C ASP A 64 1.06 -13.84 5.34
N TYR A 65 0.79 -15.13 5.60
CA TYR A 65 -0.44 -15.79 5.19
C TYR A 65 -1.69 -15.24 5.91
N GLU A 66 -1.55 -14.79 7.16
CA GLU A 66 -2.66 -14.24 7.93
C GLU A 66 -3.10 -12.90 7.33
N GLU A 67 -2.16 -12.01 7.01
CA GLU A 67 -2.46 -10.75 6.36
C GLU A 67 -3.12 -10.96 4.98
N ALA A 68 -2.60 -11.90 4.18
CA ALA A 68 -3.21 -12.25 2.90
C ALA A 68 -4.65 -12.75 3.06
N PHE A 69 -4.89 -13.59 4.05
CA PHE A 69 -6.20 -14.15 4.35
C PHE A 69 -7.20 -13.08 4.81
N GLU A 70 -6.78 -12.18 5.70
CA GLU A 70 -7.56 -11.04 6.18
C GLU A 70 -7.93 -10.09 5.04
N CYS A 71 -7.01 -9.85 4.11
CA CYS A 71 -7.28 -9.12 2.88
C CYS A 71 -8.17 -9.90 1.90
N GLY A 72 -8.49 -11.17 2.14
CA GLY A 72 -9.27 -12.03 1.26
C GLY A 72 -8.52 -12.46 0.00
N ILE A 73 -7.18 -12.37 -0.01
CA ILE A 73 -6.32 -12.75 -1.14
C ILE A 73 -6.10 -14.26 -1.11
N THR A 74 -6.33 -14.92 -2.24
CA THR A 74 -6.07 -16.36 -2.40
C THR A 74 -4.89 -16.66 -3.31
N LYS A 75 -4.55 -15.73 -4.21
CA LYS A 75 -3.36 -15.83 -5.06
C LYS A 75 -2.92 -14.47 -5.58
N ILE A 76 -1.61 -14.22 -5.58
CA ILE A 76 -1.00 -13.00 -6.13
C ILE A 76 -0.29 -13.35 -7.44
N ASN A 77 -0.73 -12.76 -8.54
CA ASN A 77 -0.06 -12.84 -9.84
C ASN A 77 0.60 -11.51 -10.19
N LYS A 78 1.43 -11.52 -11.25
CA LYS A 78 2.14 -10.33 -11.74
C LYS A 78 1.23 -9.12 -11.99
N LYS A 79 0.05 -9.32 -12.58
CA LYS A 79 -0.86 -8.23 -13.00
C LYS A 79 -2.19 -8.20 -12.25
N SER A 80 -2.48 -9.19 -11.41
CA SER A 80 -3.80 -9.39 -10.82
C SER A 80 -3.73 -10.15 -9.50
N LEU A 81 -4.81 -10.04 -8.72
CA LEU A 81 -5.06 -10.79 -7.50
C LEU A 81 -6.27 -11.71 -7.74
N PHE A 82 -6.20 -12.95 -7.27
CA PHE A 82 -7.38 -13.76 -7.06
C PHE A 82 -7.80 -13.57 -5.61
N VAL A 83 -9.08 -13.29 -5.42
CA VAL A 83 -9.64 -12.92 -4.13
C VAL A 83 -10.92 -13.71 -3.85
N ASN A 84 -11.21 -13.94 -2.58
CA ASN A 84 -12.42 -14.59 -2.13
C ASN A 84 -13.57 -13.56 -1.95
N LYS A 85 -14.72 -14.02 -1.46
CA LYS A 85 -15.92 -13.19 -1.26
C LYS A 85 -15.78 -12.11 -0.18
N SER A 86 -14.79 -12.23 0.70
CA SER A 86 -14.54 -11.31 1.80
C SER A 86 -13.73 -10.08 1.35
N PHE A 87 -13.08 -10.14 0.18
CA PHE A 87 -12.30 -9.01 -0.33
C PHE A 87 -13.18 -7.78 -0.55
N LYS A 88 -12.80 -6.69 0.10
CA LYS A 88 -13.32 -5.35 -0.14
C LYS A 88 -12.15 -4.42 -0.43
N LEU A 89 -12.25 -3.67 -1.53
CA LEU A 89 -11.17 -2.79 -1.96
C LEU A 89 -10.85 -1.73 -0.90
N SER A 90 -11.86 -1.13 -0.27
CA SER A 90 -11.65 -0.15 0.80
C SER A 90 -10.87 -0.74 1.97
N MET A 91 -11.28 -1.89 2.51
CA MET A 91 -10.57 -2.56 3.61
C MET A 91 -9.13 -2.95 3.24
N PHE A 92 -8.91 -3.34 1.99
CA PHE A 92 -7.57 -3.63 1.48
C PHE A 92 -6.67 -2.38 1.47
N LEU A 93 -7.22 -1.22 1.11
CA LEU A 93 -6.49 0.05 1.18
C LEU A 93 -6.25 0.49 2.62
N ASP A 94 -7.24 0.36 3.50
CA ASP A 94 -7.09 0.67 4.94
C ASP A 94 -5.97 -0.16 5.59
N ARG A 95 -5.92 -1.46 5.28
CA ARG A 95 -4.84 -2.35 5.74
C ARG A 95 -3.48 -1.96 5.18
N MET A 96 -3.41 -1.56 3.92
CA MET A 96 -2.18 -1.06 3.30
C MET A 96 -1.69 0.22 3.98
N LEU A 97 -2.58 1.19 4.22
CA LEU A 97 -2.28 2.43 4.93
C LEU A 97 -1.78 2.15 6.35
N TYR A 98 -2.46 1.24 7.07
CA TYR A 98 -2.03 0.78 8.40
C TYR A 98 -0.62 0.17 8.35
N PHE A 99 -0.35 -0.73 7.40
CA PHE A 99 0.98 -1.33 7.21
C PHE A 99 2.07 -0.25 7.04
N PHE A 100 1.85 0.73 6.16
CA PHE A 100 2.82 1.81 5.97
C PHE A 100 2.99 2.67 7.21
N ASN A 101 1.90 2.96 7.93
CA ASN A 101 1.98 3.71 9.18
C ASN A 101 2.81 2.96 10.24
N GLU A 102 2.64 1.66 10.39
CA GLU A 102 3.38 0.83 11.35
C GLU A 102 4.86 0.68 10.96
N VAL A 103 5.15 0.32 9.70
CA VAL A 103 6.53 0.13 9.21
C VAL A 103 7.36 1.40 9.40
N LEU A 104 6.79 2.55 9.04
CA LEU A 104 7.43 3.83 9.21
C LEU A 104 7.54 4.24 10.71
N SER A 105 6.66 3.73 11.59
CA SER A 105 6.75 3.96 13.04
C SER A 105 7.87 3.20 13.72
N LEU A 106 8.25 2.05 13.15
CA LEU A 106 9.34 1.24 13.66
C LEU A 106 10.72 1.71 13.17
N GLY A 107 10.79 2.83 12.44
CA GLY A 107 12.04 3.41 11.95
C GLY A 107 12.67 2.63 10.79
N PHE A 108 11.91 1.73 10.13
CA PHE A 108 12.40 1.08 8.93
C PHE A 108 12.53 2.11 7.80
N SER A 109 13.75 2.31 7.31
CA SER A 109 13.99 3.05 6.08
C SER A 109 13.43 2.24 4.92
N ILE A 110 12.28 2.65 4.39
CA ILE A 110 11.77 2.07 3.16
C ILE A 110 12.57 2.71 2.01
N GLU A 111 13.49 1.95 1.43
CA GLU A 111 14.26 2.41 0.26
C GLU A 111 13.29 2.62 -0.92
N ILE A 112 13.07 3.89 -1.27
CA ILE A 112 12.34 4.27 -2.46
C ILE A 112 13.34 4.27 -3.62
N ALA A 113 13.11 3.38 -4.60
CA ALA A 113 13.93 3.24 -5.81
C ALA A 113 13.57 4.26 -6.89
#